data_AF-A0A2V3J3F0-F1
#
_entry.id   AF-A0A2V3J3F0-F1
#
_cell.length_a   1.000
_cell.length_b   1.000
_cell.length_c   1.000
_cell.angle_alpha   90.00
_cell.angle_beta   90.00
_cell.angle_gamma   90.00
#
_symmetry.space_group_name_H-M   'P 1'
#
loop_
_entity.id
_entity.type
_entity.pdbx_description
1 polymer ?
#
loop_
_entity_poly.entity_id
_entity_poly.type
_entity_poly.pdbx_seq_one_letter_code
_entity_poly.pdbx_strand_id
1 'polypeptide(L)'
;MVFRWLFSSSSSSNPPPPEPEDPPYDEHALRPGDSTPAAVEDLSRPLQVPLSAIPPILIEEHPELKLSDYDLSRGQYARNVLALTHNAVRVEMSDMWSDIFPSLQKRCHSSAPLALSQQDLDDLHAWWSGFARFTLTSSLVDDMVTKKAFNDIYVGFDKETKQIDALFHKVQEKNNVYLELAFKKMATAVENFEKDPSENGCAQLLKAWRMLATMLGDIFAESERLIQAIDRWVRNPFEYKDLEKQATKIFTNKKRWGDDDSKRGEMIIMLCRWLNSEELMREWMFRNLTKKELRYIDKWMNDYRVGRLVIIDRLYQKKAATELGYHTELEAIP
;
A
#
# COMPACT_ATOMS: atom_id res chain seq x y z
N MET A 1 -12.46 3.46 -19.45
CA MET A 1 -13.89 3.56 -19.07
C MET A 1 -14.22 2.91 -17.71
N VAL A 2 -13.25 2.33 -16.97
CA VAL A 2 -13.48 1.66 -15.66
C VAL A 2 -13.30 2.56 -14.43
N PHE A 3 -12.60 3.70 -14.55
CA PHE A 3 -12.45 4.65 -13.42
C PHE A 3 -13.79 5.11 -12.82
N ARG A 4 -14.91 5.06 -13.56
CA ARG A 4 -16.22 5.50 -13.04
C ARG A 4 -16.86 4.52 -12.05
N TRP A 5 -16.43 3.25 -12.02
CA TRP A 5 -17.06 2.20 -11.21
C TRP A 5 -16.60 2.22 -9.75
N LEU A 6 -15.35 2.60 -9.47
CA LEU A 6 -14.79 2.66 -8.10
C LEU A 6 -15.13 3.97 -7.33
N PHE A 7 -15.77 4.96 -7.98
CA PHE A 7 -16.02 6.28 -7.39
C PHE A 7 -17.51 6.68 -7.32
N SER A 8 -18.43 5.72 -7.42
CA SER A 8 -19.86 6.00 -7.28
C SER A 8 -20.29 5.90 -5.81
N SER A 9 -20.02 6.93 -5.02
CA SER A 9 -20.66 7.14 -3.71
C SER A 9 -21.61 8.33 -3.77
N SER A 10 -22.85 8.08 -3.36
CA SER A 10 -24.00 8.97 -3.29
C SER A 10 -23.70 10.29 -2.56
N SER A 11 -23.91 11.41 -3.25
CA SER A 11 -23.88 12.75 -2.66
C SER A 11 -25.19 13.01 -1.90
N SER A 12 -25.16 12.83 -0.58
CA SER A 12 -26.16 13.41 0.32
C SER A 12 -25.75 14.85 0.63
N SER A 13 -26.51 15.82 0.13
CA SER A 13 -26.32 17.24 0.37
C SER A 13 -26.89 17.63 1.72
N ASN A 14 -26.07 17.54 2.77
CA ASN A 14 -26.30 18.28 4.01
C ASN A 14 -25.25 19.40 4.11
N PRO A 15 -25.66 20.64 4.39
CA PRO A 15 -24.72 21.73 4.64
C PRO A 15 -23.93 21.44 5.92
N PRO A 16 -22.62 21.79 5.95
CA PRO A 16 -21.82 21.62 7.15
C PRO A 16 -22.31 22.53 8.28
N PRO A 17 -22.27 22.08 9.54
CA PRO A 17 -22.53 22.93 10.69
C PRO A 17 -21.47 24.04 10.80
N PRO A 18 -21.80 25.19 11.40
CA PRO A 18 -20.86 26.28 11.59
C PRO A 18 -19.70 25.87 12.52
N GLU A 19 -18.50 26.37 12.21
CA GLU A 19 -17.28 26.15 12.98
C GLU A 19 -17.41 26.70 14.41
N PRO A 20 -16.99 25.95 15.44
CA PRO A 20 -16.90 26.48 16.80
C PRO A 20 -15.73 27.44 16.93
N GLU A 21 -15.96 28.57 17.60
CA GLU A 21 -14.92 29.54 17.97
C GLU A 21 -13.97 28.94 19.02
N ASP A 22 -12.67 29.06 18.78
CA ASP A 22 -11.63 28.59 19.70
C ASP A 22 -11.65 29.41 21.01
N PRO A 23 -11.63 28.77 22.20
CA PRO A 23 -11.47 29.48 23.45
C PRO A 23 -10.03 30.02 23.61
N PRO A 24 -9.84 31.12 24.34
CA PRO A 24 -8.53 31.72 24.57
C PRO A 24 -7.63 30.80 25.42
N TYR A 25 -6.38 30.68 24.99
CA TYR A 25 -5.33 29.90 25.62
C TYR A 25 -4.86 30.60 26.92
N ASP A 26 -4.91 29.90 28.05
CA ASP A 26 -4.41 30.39 29.35
C ASP A 26 -3.00 29.81 29.59
N GLU A 27 -1.98 30.62 29.38
CA GLU A 27 -0.59 30.30 29.73
C GLU A 27 -0.39 30.56 31.23
N HIS A 28 -0.70 29.61 32.12
CA HIS A 28 -0.03 29.43 33.43
C HIS A 28 -0.60 28.22 34.19
N ALA A 29 0.30 27.32 34.63
CA ALA A 29 0.18 26.23 35.65
C ALA A 29 0.55 24.86 35.03
N LEU A 30 1.46 24.02 35.54
CA LEU A 30 2.23 23.92 36.78
C LEU A 30 3.48 23.04 36.50
N ARG A 31 4.52 23.24 37.30
CA ARG A 31 5.78 22.48 37.32
C ARG A 31 5.65 21.14 38.09
N PRO A 32 6.65 20.23 37.99
CA PRO A 32 6.48 18.77 38.05
C PRO A 32 6.53 18.20 39.47
N GLY A 33 5.79 17.10 39.67
CA GLY A 33 5.88 16.25 40.85
C GLY A 33 6.57 14.92 40.50
N ASP A 34 7.62 14.62 41.25
CA ASP A 34 8.41 13.40 41.19
C ASP A 34 7.55 12.15 41.39
N SER A 35 7.67 11.19 40.48
CA SER A 35 7.43 9.78 40.78
C SER A 35 8.35 8.89 39.93
N THR A 36 9.08 8.04 40.64
CA THR A 36 10.11 7.12 40.21
C THR A 36 9.56 6.11 39.19
N PRO A 37 10.27 5.79 38.09
CA PRO A 37 9.79 4.81 37.12
C PRO A 37 9.90 3.39 37.69
N ALA A 38 8.77 2.69 37.69
CA ALA A 38 8.74 1.23 37.86
C ALA A 38 9.52 0.58 36.71
N ALA A 39 10.26 -0.48 37.05
CA ALA A 39 11.14 -1.22 36.16
C ALA A 39 10.45 -1.58 34.82
N VAL A 40 11.08 -1.15 33.73
CA VAL A 40 10.76 -1.62 32.38
C VAL A 40 11.27 -3.05 32.28
N GLU A 41 10.37 -4.02 32.42
CA GLU A 41 10.66 -5.41 32.07
C GLU A 41 10.92 -5.53 30.57
N ASP A 42 12.01 -6.19 30.28
CA ASP A 42 12.66 -6.39 28.99
C ASP A 42 11.79 -7.26 28.05
N LEU A 43 10.99 -6.62 27.20
CA LEU A 43 10.14 -7.25 26.16
C LEU A 43 10.92 -7.65 24.89
N SER A 44 12.24 -7.82 24.95
CA SER A 44 13.08 -8.11 23.78
C SER A 44 13.47 -9.60 23.64
N ARG A 45 12.48 -10.51 23.66
CA ARG A 45 12.70 -11.89 23.17
C ARG A 45 11.71 -12.26 22.07
N PRO A 46 12.17 -12.59 20.84
CA PRO A 46 11.30 -13.20 19.85
C PRO A 46 10.91 -14.61 20.32
N LEU A 47 9.62 -14.84 20.56
CA LEU A 47 9.08 -16.17 20.86
C LEU A 47 9.29 -17.08 19.65
N GLN A 48 10.15 -18.10 19.80
CA GLN A 48 10.21 -19.21 18.87
C GLN A 48 9.06 -20.18 19.17
N VAL A 49 8.10 -20.25 18.25
CA VAL A 49 6.99 -21.24 18.33
C VAL A 49 7.42 -22.53 17.62
N PRO A 50 7.25 -23.71 18.24
CA PRO A 50 7.52 -24.99 17.58
C PRO A 50 6.43 -25.31 16.55
N LEU A 51 6.86 -25.54 15.30
CA LEU A 51 6.06 -25.75 14.07
C LEU A 51 5.17 -27.00 14.02
N SER A 52 4.99 -27.76 15.10
CA SER A 52 4.52 -29.16 15.03
C SER A 52 3.03 -29.40 15.27
N ALA A 53 2.15 -28.39 15.21
CA ALA A 53 0.69 -28.57 15.43
C ALA A 53 -0.20 -27.85 14.40
N ILE A 54 0.35 -27.51 13.23
CA ILE A 54 -0.41 -26.93 12.13
C ILE A 54 -0.78 -28.10 11.20
N PRO A 55 -2.06 -28.28 10.81
CA PRO A 55 -2.39 -29.09 9.64
C PRO A 55 -1.49 -28.65 8.47
N PRO A 56 -1.29 -29.44 7.41
CA PRO A 56 -0.69 -28.90 6.19
C PRO A 56 -1.69 -27.92 5.55
N ILE A 57 -1.98 -26.79 6.22
CA ILE A 57 -2.34 -25.53 5.63
C ILE A 57 -1.30 -25.38 4.53
N LEU A 58 -1.76 -25.32 3.29
CA LEU A 58 -0.91 -25.04 2.14
C LEU A 58 0.04 -23.89 2.53
N ILE A 59 1.28 -24.23 2.90
CA ILE A 59 2.36 -23.26 3.01
C ILE A 59 2.68 -22.97 1.55
N GLU A 60 1.81 -22.20 0.91
CA GLU A 60 2.01 -21.76 -0.45
C GLU A 60 3.24 -20.85 -0.41
N GLU A 61 4.28 -21.22 -1.17
CA GLU A 61 5.51 -20.45 -1.26
C GLU A 61 5.17 -18.99 -1.55
N HIS A 62 5.61 -18.12 -0.64
CA HIS A 62 5.51 -16.68 -0.81
C HIS A 62 6.24 -16.31 -2.09
N PRO A 63 5.62 -15.63 -3.07
CA PRO A 63 6.38 -15.16 -4.23
C PRO A 63 7.49 -14.25 -3.70
N GLU A 64 8.75 -14.52 -4.05
CA GLU A 64 9.86 -13.66 -3.62
C GLU A 64 9.66 -12.25 -4.18
N LEU A 65 9.22 -11.32 -3.33
CA LEU A 65 9.02 -9.93 -3.70
C LEU A 65 10.34 -9.20 -3.60
N LYS A 66 11.11 -9.22 -4.68
CA LYS A 66 12.39 -8.51 -4.76
C LYS A 66 12.15 -7.00 -4.77
N LEU A 67 12.59 -6.32 -3.71
CA LEU A 67 12.59 -4.87 -3.65
C LEU A 67 13.73 -4.29 -4.49
N SER A 68 13.44 -3.21 -5.20
CA SER A 68 14.42 -2.45 -5.98
C SER A 68 15.12 -1.41 -5.11
N ASP A 69 16.44 -1.22 -5.27
CA ASP A 69 17.15 -0.18 -4.51
C ASP A 69 16.61 1.22 -4.83
N TYR A 70 16.49 2.07 -3.81
CA TYR A 70 16.22 3.50 -3.94
C TYR A 70 17.43 4.30 -3.47
N ASP A 71 17.95 5.14 -4.36
CA ASP A 71 19.20 5.85 -4.14
C ASP A 71 18.99 7.36 -4.30
N LEU A 72 18.87 8.07 -3.18
CA LEU A 72 18.76 9.54 -3.17
C LEU A 72 20.03 10.27 -3.65
N SER A 73 21.17 9.57 -3.72
CA SER A 73 22.47 10.15 -4.07
C SER A 73 22.77 10.14 -5.57
N ARG A 74 22.17 9.20 -6.31
CA ARG A 74 22.33 9.08 -7.76
C ARG A 74 21.16 9.74 -8.47
N GLY A 75 21.43 10.55 -9.50
CA GLY A 75 20.42 11.24 -10.32
C GLY A 75 19.56 10.31 -11.20
N GLN A 76 19.21 9.12 -10.72
CA GLN A 76 18.41 8.08 -11.39
C GLN A 76 16.92 8.27 -11.06
N TYR A 77 16.39 9.48 -11.30
CA TYR A 77 15.07 9.86 -10.79
C TYR A 77 13.92 9.01 -11.38
N ALA A 78 13.98 8.57 -12.64
CA ALA A 78 12.96 7.68 -13.22
C ALA A 78 12.95 6.30 -12.54
N ARG A 79 14.13 5.70 -12.36
CA ARG A 79 14.30 4.43 -11.63
C ARG A 79 13.86 4.58 -10.17
N ASN A 80 14.23 5.67 -9.51
CA ASN A 80 13.84 5.95 -8.13
C ASN A 80 12.33 6.08 -7.98
N VAL A 81 11.64 6.74 -8.92
CA VAL A 81 10.18 6.81 -8.92
C VAL A 81 9.56 5.41 -9.03
N LEU A 82 10.00 4.60 -10.00
CA LEU A 82 9.47 3.23 -10.15
C LEU A 82 9.81 2.34 -8.96
N ALA A 83 11.03 2.42 -8.43
CA ALA A 83 11.42 1.69 -7.22
C ALA A 83 10.51 2.07 -6.06
N LEU A 84 10.24 3.36 -5.88
CA LEU A 84 9.37 3.87 -4.82
C LEU A 84 7.94 3.33 -4.93
N THR A 85 7.33 3.42 -6.11
CA THR A 85 5.95 2.98 -6.30
C THR A 85 5.81 1.45 -6.30
N HIS A 86 6.69 0.74 -7.01
CA HIS A 86 6.65 -0.73 -7.08
C HIS A 86 6.94 -1.36 -5.72
N ASN A 87 7.92 -0.85 -4.96
CA ASN A 87 8.21 -1.40 -3.64
C ASN A 87 7.08 -1.16 -2.66
N ALA A 88 6.41 0.00 -2.71
CA ALA A 88 5.20 0.24 -1.93
C ALA A 88 4.10 -0.80 -2.23
N VAL A 89 3.86 -1.11 -3.52
CA VAL A 89 2.90 -2.18 -3.89
C VAL A 89 3.38 -3.54 -3.40
N ARG A 90 4.67 -3.87 -3.56
CA ARG A 90 5.25 -5.14 -3.09
C ARG A 90 5.13 -5.31 -1.58
N VAL A 91 5.35 -4.26 -0.78
CA VAL A 91 5.18 -4.34 0.69
C VAL A 91 3.73 -4.66 1.05
N GLU A 92 2.76 -3.96 0.46
CA GLU A 92 1.35 -4.27 0.71
C GLU A 92 0.99 -5.68 0.23
N MET A 93 1.60 -6.13 -0.87
CA MET A 93 1.40 -7.51 -1.31
C MET A 93 1.98 -8.54 -0.34
N SER A 94 3.13 -8.21 0.27
CA SER A 94 3.76 -9.01 1.31
C SER A 94 2.84 -9.12 2.51
N ASP A 95 2.34 -8.01 3.06
CA ASP A 95 1.43 -7.99 4.21
C ASP A 95 0.21 -8.91 3.99
N MET A 96 -0.35 -8.86 2.77
CA MET A 96 -1.48 -9.71 2.42
C MET A 96 -1.11 -11.20 2.47
N TRP A 97 0.08 -11.59 2.03
CA TRP A 97 0.53 -12.98 2.00
C TRP A 97 1.04 -13.49 3.35
N SER A 98 1.83 -12.69 4.08
CA SER A 98 2.43 -13.08 5.37
C SER A 98 1.43 -13.06 6.52
N ASP A 99 0.50 -12.12 6.49
CA ASP A 99 -0.27 -11.74 7.67
C ASP A 99 -1.78 -11.93 7.46
N ILE A 100 -2.33 -11.36 6.39
CA ILE A 100 -3.80 -11.35 6.19
C ILE A 100 -4.32 -12.72 5.76
N PHE A 101 -3.81 -13.31 4.68
CA PHE A 101 -4.32 -14.59 4.15
C PHE A 101 -4.24 -15.74 5.14
N PRO A 102 -3.09 -15.99 5.82
CA PRO A 102 -3.02 -17.06 6.80
C PRO A 102 -4.05 -16.90 7.93
N SER A 103 -4.33 -15.67 8.33
CA SER A 103 -5.36 -15.38 9.34
C SER A 103 -6.77 -15.66 8.81
N LEU A 104 -7.11 -15.16 7.62
CA LEU A 104 -8.40 -15.41 6.98
C LEU A 104 -8.67 -16.92 6.84
N GLN A 105 -7.70 -17.66 6.29
CA GLN A 105 -7.82 -19.09 6.07
C GLN A 105 -8.08 -19.84 7.37
N LYS A 106 -7.29 -19.59 8.42
CA LYS A 106 -7.47 -20.22 9.73
C LYS A 106 -8.86 -19.98 10.30
N ARG A 107 -9.39 -18.77 10.13
CA ARG A 107 -10.67 -18.36 10.68
C ARG A 107 -11.88 -18.81 9.85
N CYS A 108 -11.70 -19.07 8.55
CA CYS A 108 -12.69 -19.77 7.72
C CYS A 108 -12.97 -21.21 8.20
N HIS A 109 -12.02 -21.85 8.88
CA HIS A 109 -12.19 -23.20 9.47
C HIS A 109 -12.69 -23.18 10.92
N SER A 110 -12.81 -22.00 11.52
CA SER A 110 -13.05 -21.87 12.96
C SER A 110 -14.54 -21.68 13.28
N SER A 111 -14.97 -22.23 14.40
CA SER A 111 -16.28 -21.92 14.99
C SER A 111 -16.22 -20.61 15.79
N ALA A 112 -17.38 -20.08 16.19
CA ALA A 112 -17.43 -18.96 17.12
C ALA A 112 -16.59 -19.25 18.39
N PRO A 113 -15.87 -18.27 18.96
CA PRO A 113 -15.82 -16.84 18.61
C PRO A 113 -14.76 -16.48 17.53
N LEU A 114 -14.05 -17.48 17.00
CA LEU A 114 -12.89 -17.27 16.12
C LEU A 114 -13.25 -17.14 14.63
N ALA A 115 -14.49 -17.49 14.26
CA ALA A 115 -15.06 -17.28 12.94
C ALA A 115 -14.90 -15.82 12.47
N LEU A 116 -14.89 -15.61 11.15
CA LEU A 116 -14.87 -14.26 10.57
C LEU A 116 -16.16 -13.51 10.94
N SER A 117 -16.00 -12.29 11.46
CA SER A 117 -17.11 -11.37 11.71
C SER A 117 -17.30 -10.43 10.53
N GLN A 118 -18.44 -9.74 10.49
CA GLN A 118 -18.68 -8.71 9.47
C GLN A 118 -17.59 -7.63 9.47
N GLN A 119 -17.09 -7.23 10.65
CA GLN A 119 -16.00 -6.25 10.75
C GLN A 119 -14.73 -6.74 10.05
N ASP A 120 -14.41 -8.04 10.09
CA ASP A 120 -13.22 -8.56 9.41
C ASP A 120 -13.39 -8.50 7.88
N LEU A 121 -14.61 -8.68 7.38
CA LEU A 121 -14.94 -8.53 5.96
C LEU A 121 -14.88 -7.06 5.53
N ASP A 122 -15.40 -6.15 6.35
CA ASP A 122 -15.33 -4.71 6.11
C ASP A 122 -13.87 -4.22 6.10
N ASP A 123 -13.05 -4.72 7.02
CA ASP A 123 -11.62 -4.44 7.13
C ASP A 123 -10.87 -4.96 5.88
N LEU A 124 -11.15 -6.17 5.42
CA LEU A 124 -10.61 -6.73 4.18
C LEU A 124 -11.00 -5.87 2.96
N HIS A 125 -12.27 -5.47 2.86
CA HIS A 125 -12.76 -4.62 1.78
C HIS A 125 -12.07 -3.26 1.76
N ALA A 126 -11.92 -2.63 2.93
CA ALA A 126 -11.26 -1.35 3.09
C ALA A 126 -9.78 -1.44 2.70
N TRP A 127 -9.09 -2.49 3.16
CA TRP A 127 -7.70 -2.75 2.80
C TRP A 127 -7.55 -2.92 1.28
N TRP A 128 -8.38 -3.75 0.66
CA TRP A 128 -8.39 -4.02 -0.78
C TRP A 128 -8.64 -2.75 -1.58
N SER A 129 -9.62 -1.96 -1.17
CA SER A 129 -9.97 -0.69 -1.82
C SER A 129 -8.80 0.30 -1.80
N GLY A 130 -8.08 0.41 -0.67
CA GLY A 130 -6.88 1.24 -0.58
C GLY A 130 -5.73 0.71 -1.45
N PHE A 131 -5.46 -0.60 -1.39
CA PHE A 131 -4.44 -1.25 -2.21
C PHE A 131 -4.68 -1.08 -3.71
N ALA A 132 -5.91 -1.33 -4.17
CA ALA A 132 -6.29 -1.20 -5.57
C ALA A 132 -6.18 0.24 -6.05
N ARG A 133 -6.66 1.20 -5.24
CA ARG A 133 -6.55 2.63 -5.54
C ARG A 133 -5.09 3.07 -5.67
N PHE A 134 -4.24 2.65 -4.74
CA PHE A 134 -2.82 2.97 -4.77
C PHE A 134 -2.14 2.37 -6.02
N THR A 135 -2.36 1.08 -6.28
CA THR A 135 -1.74 0.37 -7.41
C THR A 135 -2.17 0.93 -8.76
N LEU A 136 -3.47 1.24 -8.93
CA LEU A 136 -3.96 1.90 -10.14
C LEU A 136 -3.45 3.35 -10.28
N THR A 137 -3.04 3.98 -9.19
CA THR A 137 -2.38 5.29 -9.24
C THR A 137 -0.91 5.14 -9.61
N SER A 138 -0.23 4.12 -9.08
CA SER A 138 1.12 3.73 -9.49
C SER A 138 1.20 3.49 -10.99
N SER A 139 0.26 2.77 -11.60
CA SER A 139 0.31 2.51 -13.05
C SER A 139 0.23 3.78 -13.91
N LEU A 140 -0.41 4.83 -13.42
CA LEU A 140 -0.41 6.15 -14.08
C LEU A 140 0.92 6.87 -13.94
N VAL A 141 1.60 6.67 -12.81
CA VAL A 141 2.98 7.13 -12.63
C VAL A 141 3.90 6.37 -13.56
N ASP A 142 3.77 5.04 -13.67
CA ASP A 142 4.55 4.22 -14.59
C ASP A 142 4.35 4.70 -16.04
N ASP A 143 3.10 4.95 -16.45
CA ASP A 143 2.78 5.49 -17.76
C ASP A 143 3.44 6.85 -18.02
N MET A 144 3.35 7.77 -17.06
CA MET A 144 4.00 9.08 -17.15
C MET A 144 5.53 8.95 -17.25
N VAL A 145 6.15 8.15 -16.39
CA VAL A 145 7.60 7.96 -16.33
C VAL A 145 8.10 7.31 -17.62
N THR A 146 7.47 6.22 -18.05
CA THR A 146 7.87 5.49 -19.26
C THR A 146 7.66 6.32 -20.52
N LYS A 147 6.56 7.06 -20.66
CA LYS A 147 6.33 7.96 -21.81
C LYS A 147 7.34 9.09 -21.87
N LYS A 148 7.62 9.75 -20.72
CA LYS A 148 8.62 10.81 -20.66
C LYS A 148 10.00 10.26 -21.05
N ALA A 149 10.39 9.14 -20.43
CA ALA A 149 11.66 8.47 -20.70
C ALA A 149 11.80 8.04 -22.18
N PHE A 150 10.71 7.54 -22.77
CA PHE A 150 10.69 7.10 -24.17
C PHE A 150 10.80 8.26 -25.16
N ASN A 151 10.07 9.36 -24.94
CA ASN A 151 10.09 10.53 -25.83
C ASN A 151 11.48 11.16 -25.94
N ASP A 152 12.28 11.12 -24.86
CA ASP A 152 13.62 11.71 -24.84
C ASP A 152 14.65 10.88 -25.65
N ILE A 153 14.40 9.58 -25.88
CA ILE A 153 15.26 8.71 -26.69
C ILE A 153 14.95 8.80 -28.18
N TYR A 154 13.70 9.11 -28.55
CA TYR A 154 13.22 9.01 -29.94
C TYR A 154 13.87 10.02 -30.92
N VAL A 155 14.90 10.75 -30.49
CA VAL A 155 15.69 11.68 -31.32
C VAL A 155 16.78 10.97 -32.15
N GLY A 156 16.92 9.63 -32.08
CA GLY A 156 17.87 8.86 -32.90
C GLY A 156 17.34 7.50 -33.38
N PHE A 157 17.42 7.25 -34.70
CA PHE A 157 17.00 6.00 -35.33
C PHE A 157 18.16 5.01 -35.44
N ASP A 158 18.22 4.02 -34.53
CA ASP A 158 19.05 2.82 -34.71
C ASP A 158 18.26 1.53 -34.40
N LYS A 159 18.93 0.37 -34.50
CA LYS A 159 18.34 -0.96 -34.27
C LYS A 159 17.96 -1.18 -32.79
N GLU A 160 18.59 -0.48 -31.87
CA GLU A 160 18.36 -0.59 -30.42
C GLU A 160 17.13 0.23 -30.03
N THR A 161 16.86 1.36 -30.71
CA THR A 161 15.58 2.10 -30.60
C THR A 161 14.37 1.20 -30.89
N LYS A 162 14.47 0.27 -31.85
CA LYS A 162 13.38 -0.69 -32.15
C LYS A 162 13.12 -1.69 -31.01
N GLN A 163 14.16 -2.08 -30.26
CA GLN A 163 14.00 -2.97 -29.11
C GLN A 163 13.35 -2.25 -27.94
N ILE A 164 13.73 -1.00 -27.70
CA ILE A 164 13.13 -0.13 -26.68
C ILE A 164 11.66 0.15 -27.03
N ASP A 165 11.35 0.41 -28.29
CA ASP A 165 9.98 0.60 -28.79
C ASP A 165 9.10 -0.64 -28.56
N ALA A 166 9.59 -1.83 -28.91
CA ALA A 166 8.88 -3.07 -28.64
C ALA A 166 8.65 -3.31 -27.14
N LEU A 167 9.64 -3.02 -26.29
CA LEU A 167 9.51 -3.11 -24.83
C LEU A 167 8.50 -2.09 -24.29
N PHE A 168 8.54 -0.85 -24.77
CA PHE A 168 7.60 0.20 -24.39
C PHE A 168 6.16 -0.21 -24.70
N HIS A 169 5.90 -0.67 -25.93
CA HIS A 169 4.57 -1.14 -26.32
C HIS A 169 4.11 -2.35 -25.50
N LYS A 170 5.03 -3.28 -25.20
CA LYS A 170 4.73 -4.43 -24.32
C LYS A 170 4.34 -3.99 -22.91
N VAL A 171 5.08 -3.05 -22.30
CA VAL A 171 4.76 -2.51 -20.97
C VAL A 171 3.39 -1.83 -20.99
N GLN A 172 3.10 -1.03 -22.01
CA GLN A 172 1.83 -0.33 -22.18
C GLN A 172 0.65 -1.30 -22.35
N GLU A 173 0.81 -2.37 -23.12
CA GLU A 173 -0.21 -3.41 -23.27
C GLU A 173 -0.51 -4.08 -21.93
N LYS A 174 0.54 -4.52 -21.20
CA LYS A 174 0.36 -5.16 -19.90
C LYS A 174 -0.31 -4.23 -18.88
N ASN A 175 0.12 -2.96 -18.81
CA ASN A 175 -0.45 -1.97 -17.89
C ASN A 175 -1.91 -1.63 -18.19
N ASN A 176 -2.28 -1.52 -19.46
CA ASN A 176 -3.64 -1.10 -19.82
C ASN A 176 -4.63 -2.27 -19.84
N VAL A 177 -4.22 -3.45 -20.29
CA VAL A 177 -5.14 -4.57 -20.53
C VAL A 177 -5.10 -5.58 -19.38
N TYR A 178 -3.90 -6.04 -19.00
CA TYR A 178 -3.79 -7.13 -18.03
C TYR A 178 -4.03 -6.66 -16.60
N LEU A 179 -3.59 -5.46 -16.25
CA LEU A 179 -3.84 -4.88 -14.94
C LEU A 179 -5.35 -4.73 -14.69
N GLU A 180 -6.09 -4.17 -15.65
CA GLU A 180 -7.55 -4.00 -15.53
C GLU A 180 -8.25 -5.35 -15.33
N LEU A 181 -7.88 -6.36 -16.11
CA LEU A 181 -8.45 -7.70 -15.99
C LEU A 181 -8.14 -8.34 -14.64
N ALA A 182 -6.91 -8.19 -14.15
CA ALA A 182 -6.47 -8.75 -12.87
C ALA A 182 -7.25 -8.14 -11.70
N PHE A 183 -7.35 -6.80 -11.68
CA PHE A 183 -8.09 -6.07 -10.65
C PHE A 183 -9.58 -6.39 -10.67
N LYS A 184 -10.19 -6.52 -11.86
CA LYS A 184 -11.59 -6.93 -11.98
C LYS A 184 -11.83 -8.31 -11.38
N LYS A 185 -10.97 -9.28 -11.70
CA LYS A 185 -11.08 -10.64 -11.15
C LYS A 185 -10.89 -10.67 -9.64
N MET A 186 -9.95 -9.91 -9.11
CA MET A 186 -9.71 -9.83 -7.67
C MET A 186 -10.89 -9.14 -6.95
N ALA A 187 -11.43 -8.05 -7.51
CA ALA A 187 -12.61 -7.40 -6.94
C ALA A 187 -13.82 -8.35 -6.86
N THR A 188 -14.09 -9.11 -7.94
CA THR A 188 -15.13 -10.15 -7.91
C THR A 188 -14.85 -11.23 -6.86
N ALA A 189 -13.59 -11.62 -6.67
CA ALA A 189 -13.23 -12.60 -5.65
C ALA A 189 -13.44 -12.08 -4.23
N VAL A 190 -13.12 -10.81 -3.96
CA VAL A 190 -13.42 -10.14 -2.67
C VAL A 190 -14.92 -10.09 -2.42
N GLU A 191 -15.71 -9.62 -3.39
CA GLU A 191 -17.18 -9.55 -3.27
C GLU A 191 -17.82 -10.94 -3.07
N ASN A 192 -17.28 -11.98 -3.71
CA ASN A 192 -17.78 -13.35 -3.54
C ASN A 192 -17.40 -13.90 -2.17
N PHE A 193 -16.20 -13.61 -1.68
CA PHE A 193 -15.76 -14.02 -0.35
C PHE A 193 -16.56 -13.34 0.76
N GLU A 194 -16.92 -12.07 0.59
CA GLU A 194 -17.82 -11.37 1.53
C GLU A 194 -19.20 -12.04 1.64
N LYS A 195 -19.70 -12.62 0.53
CA LYS A 195 -20.99 -13.33 0.49
C LYS A 195 -20.89 -14.76 1.00
N ASP A 196 -19.74 -15.39 0.85
CA ASP A 196 -19.46 -16.76 1.25
C ASP A 196 -18.05 -16.86 1.87
N PRO A 197 -17.89 -16.51 3.16
CA PRO A 197 -16.61 -16.53 3.86
C PRO A 197 -16.20 -17.95 4.30
N SER A 198 -16.47 -18.94 3.44
CA SER A 198 -16.09 -20.34 3.64
C SER A 198 -14.66 -20.62 3.19
N GLU A 199 -14.19 -21.84 3.46
CA GLU A 199 -12.93 -22.36 2.93
C GLU A 199 -12.83 -22.24 1.41
N ASN A 200 -13.92 -22.57 0.70
CA ASN A 200 -13.97 -22.47 -0.75
C ASN A 200 -13.89 -21.01 -1.22
N GLY A 201 -14.58 -20.09 -0.53
CA GLY A 201 -14.45 -18.66 -0.79
C GLY A 201 -13.02 -18.16 -0.59
N CYS A 202 -12.38 -18.56 0.52
CA CYS A 202 -10.99 -18.19 0.83
C CYS A 202 -10.02 -18.72 -0.22
N ALA A 203 -10.19 -19.96 -0.68
CA ALA A 203 -9.36 -20.56 -1.73
C ALA A 203 -9.51 -19.83 -3.08
N GLN A 204 -10.72 -19.39 -3.43
CA GLN A 204 -10.95 -18.59 -4.64
C GLN A 204 -10.31 -17.21 -4.52
N LEU A 205 -10.42 -16.57 -3.36
CA LEU A 205 -9.78 -15.29 -3.07
C LEU A 205 -8.25 -15.39 -3.21
N LEU A 206 -7.64 -16.41 -2.59
CA LEU A 206 -6.20 -16.66 -2.68
C LEU A 206 -5.74 -16.93 -4.11
N LYS A 207 -6.51 -17.71 -4.88
CA LYS A 207 -6.23 -17.96 -6.30
C LYS A 207 -6.28 -16.67 -7.13
N ALA A 208 -7.26 -15.81 -6.91
CA ALA A 208 -7.38 -14.53 -7.60
C ALA A 208 -6.21 -13.60 -7.23
N TRP A 209 -5.84 -13.58 -5.95
CA TRP A 209 -4.70 -12.82 -5.45
C TRP A 209 -3.37 -13.28 -6.05
N ARG A 210 -3.10 -14.59 -6.07
CA ARG A 210 -1.89 -15.14 -6.72
C ARG A 210 -1.77 -14.68 -8.16
N MET A 211 -2.86 -14.77 -8.93
CA MET A 211 -2.88 -14.31 -10.31
C MET A 211 -2.58 -12.81 -10.41
N LEU A 212 -3.17 -11.98 -9.55
CA LEU A 212 -2.87 -10.54 -9.49
C LEU A 212 -1.39 -10.29 -9.15
N ALA A 213 -0.86 -10.99 -8.14
CA ALA A 213 0.51 -10.87 -7.68
C ALA A 213 1.52 -11.21 -8.78
N THR A 214 1.30 -12.33 -9.48
CA THR A 214 2.13 -12.74 -10.64
C THR A 214 2.08 -11.69 -11.75
N MET A 215 0.89 -11.20 -12.10
CA MET A 215 0.75 -10.18 -13.15
C MET A 215 1.43 -8.86 -12.78
N LEU A 216 1.31 -8.41 -11.53
CA LEU A 216 1.99 -7.21 -11.03
C LEU A 216 3.50 -7.39 -11.04
N GLY A 217 4.02 -8.54 -10.58
CA GLY A 217 5.44 -8.85 -10.63
C GLY A 217 6.00 -8.79 -12.05
N ASP A 218 5.28 -9.38 -13.02
CA ASP A 218 5.63 -9.33 -14.44
C ASP A 218 5.59 -7.92 -15.03
N ILE A 219 4.63 -7.10 -14.62
CA ILE A 219 4.51 -5.69 -15.06
C ILE A 219 5.67 -4.87 -14.51
N PHE A 220 5.98 -5.00 -13.23
CA PHE A 220 7.05 -4.25 -12.58
C PHE A 220 8.41 -4.63 -13.16
N ALA A 221 8.67 -5.93 -13.38
CA ALA A 221 9.92 -6.40 -13.97
C ALA A 221 10.14 -5.84 -15.39
N GLU A 222 9.09 -5.79 -16.22
CA GLU A 222 9.20 -5.23 -17.57
C GLU A 222 9.37 -3.71 -17.55
N SER A 223 8.67 -3.00 -16.66
CA SER A 223 8.78 -1.54 -16.50
C SER A 223 10.17 -1.14 -16.00
N GLU A 224 10.70 -1.87 -15.01
CA GLU A 224 12.06 -1.67 -14.49
C GLU A 224 13.11 -1.99 -15.56
N ARG A 225 12.92 -3.06 -16.35
CA ARG A 225 13.80 -3.40 -17.47
C ARG A 225 13.79 -2.33 -18.55
N LEU A 226 12.62 -1.77 -18.87
CA LEU A 226 12.49 -0.66 -19.82
C LEU A 226 13.26 0.55 -19.33
N ILE A 227 13.06 1.00 -18.08
CA ILE A 227 13.80 2.14 -17.53
C ILE A 227 15.31 1.88 -17.48
N GLN A 228 15.74 0.69 -17.09
CA GLN A 228 17.17 0.34 -17.14
C GLN A 228 17.75 0.35 -18.56
N ALA A 229 16.95 -0.06 -19.56
CA ALA A 229 17.35 0.06 -20.96
C ALA A 229 17.48 1.53 -21.33
N ILE A 230 16.48 2.35 -21.00
CA ILE A 230 16.42 3.78 -21.31
C ILE A 230 17.56 4.57 -20.62
N ASP A 231 17.84 4.31 -19.34
CA ASP A 231 18.87 4.99 -18.55
C ASP A 231 20.27 4.90 -19.17
N ARG A 232 20.55 3.86 -19.97
CA ARG A 232 21.82 3.75 -20.73
C ARG A 232 21.95 4.78 -21.84
N TRP A 233 20.84 5.37 -22.28
CA TRP A 233 20.74 6.25 -23.45
C TRP A 233 20.41 7.70 -23.09
N VAL A 234 19.82 7.95 -21.93
CA VAL A 234 19.50 9.31 -21.47
C VAL A 234 20.80 10.09 -21.25
N ARG A 235 21.05 11.07 -22.13
CA ARG A 235 22.25 11.91 -22.08
C ARG A 235 22.18 13.03 -21.05
N ASN A 236 20.97 13.36 -20.55
CA ASN A 236 20.76 14.52 -19.67
C ASN A 236 19.95 14.17 -18.41
N PRO A 237 20.60 13.82 -17.28
CA PRO A 237 19.92 13.49 -16.02
C PRO A 237 19.18 14.69 -15.38
N PHE A 238 19.44 15.93 -15.81
CA PHE A 238 18.83 17.12 -15.19
C PHE A 238 17.34 17.29 -15.50
N GLU A 239 16.84 16.81 -16.65
CA GLU A 239 15.41 16.90 -17.03
C GLU A 239 14.49 15.99 -16.19
N TYR A 240 15.10 15.06 -15.46
CA TYR A 240 14.42 14.07 -14.62
C TYR A 240 14.32 14.49 -13.15
N LYS A 241 15.01 15.55 -12.72
CA LYS A 241 15.03 16.01 -11.33
C LYS A 241 13.64 16.36 -10.77
N ASP A 242 12.74 16.85 -11.62
CA ASP A 242 11.36 17.16 -11.23
C ASP A 242 10.39 15.99 -11.41
N LEU A 243 10.85 14.84 -11.92
CA LEU A 243 9.99 13.69 -12.20
C LEU A 243 9.43 13.08 -10.91
N GLU A 244 10.23 12.99 -9.84
CA GLU A 244 9.76 12.56 -8.52
C GLU A 244 8.65 13.47 -7.98
N LYS A 245 8.80 14.79 -8.12
CA LYS A 245 7.76 15.75 -7.73
C LYS A 245 6.50 15.62 -8.56
N GLN A 246 6.63 15.38 -9.86
CA GLN A 246 5.49 15.16 -10.75
C GLN A 246 4.75 13.87 -10.40
N ALA A 247 5.49 12.78 -10.16
CA ALA A 247 4.94 11.51 -9.68
C ALA A 247 4.22 11.69 -8.34
N THR A 248 4.86 12.37 -7.38
CA THR A 248 4.27 12.67 -6.06
C THR A 248 2.98 13.46 -6.19
N LYS A 249 2.94 14.46 -7.09
CA LYS A 249 1.72 15.23 -7.36
C LYS A 249 0.56 14.39 -7.88
N ILE A 250 0.81 13.27 -8.56
CA ILE A 250 -0.26 12.35 -8.97
C ILE A 250 -0.93 11.74 -7.73
N PHE A 251 -0.14 11.36 -6.71
CA PHE A 251 -0.64 10.85 -5.43
C PHE A 251 -1.24 11.94 -4.52
N THR A 252 -0.81 13.19 -4.60
CA THR A 252 -1.35 14.27 -3.75
C THR A 252 -2.44 15.13 -4.40
N ASN A 253 -2.81 14.85 -5.65
CA ASN A 253 -3.73 15.70 -6.43
C ASN A 253 -5.13 15.80 -5.80
N LYS A 254 -5.46 16.94 -5.19
CA LYS A 254 -6.79 17.21 -4.61
C LYS A 254 -7.94 16.98 -5.59
N LYS A 255 -7.79 17.35 -6.87
CA LYS A 255 -8.86 17.14 -7.87
C LYS A 255 -9.18 15.66 -8.10
N ARG A 256 -8.20 14.78 -7.87
CA ARG A 256 -8.37 13.32 -8.02
C ARG A 256 -9.05 12.69 -6.81
N TRP A 257 -8.75 13.18 -5.61
CA TRP A 257 -9.20 12.58 -4.36
C TRP A 257 -10.42 13.28 -3.74
N GLY A 258 -10.84 14.41 -4.32
CA GLY A 258 -11.75 15.34 -3.67
C GLY A 258 -11.05 16.09 -2.52
N ASP A 259 -11.84 16.76 -1.69
CA ASP A 259 -11.35 17.42 -0.47
C ASP A 259 -11.10 16.43 0.69
N ASP A 260 -11.08 15.12 0.41
CA ASP A 260 -10.76 14.08 1.38
C ASP A 260 -9.24 14.01 1.63
N ASP A 261 -8.79 14.83 2.59
CA ASP A 261 -7.39 14.90 2.99
C ASP A 261 -6.89 13.60 3.66
N SER A 262 -7.77 12.72 4.16
CA SER A 262 -7.39 11.43 4.73
C SER A 262 -6.89 10.46 3.66
N LYS A 263 -7.64 10.34 2.54
CA LYS A 263 -7.23 9.52 1.39
C LYS A 263 -5.90 9.97 0.79
N ARG A 264 -5.66 11.29 0.74
CA ARG A 264 -4.38 11.86 0.28
C ARG A 264 -3.23 11.44 1.19
N GLY A 265 -3.45 11.52 2.50
CA GLY A 265 -2.50 11.07 3.52
C GLY A 265 -2.17 9.60 3.37
N GLU A 266 -3.18 8.75 3.26
CA GLU A 266 -3.02 7.30 3.08
C GLU A 266 -2.07 6.97 1.92
N MET A 267 -2.29 7.57 0.73
CA MET A 267 -1.45 7.32 -0.44
C MET A 267 0.02 7.72 -0.23
N ILE A 268 0.27 8.84 0.47
CA ILE A 268 1.63 9.30 0.76
C ILE A 268 2.34 8.40 1.76
N ILE A 269 1.63 7.96 2.80
CA ILE A 269 2.21 7.06 3.79
C ILE A 269 2.50 5.70 3.14
N MET A 270 1.58 5.16 2.33
CA MET A 270 1.83 3.93 1.56
C MET A 270 3.09 4.04 0.69
N LEU A 271 3.25 5.16 -0.02
CA LEU A 271 4.40 5.39 -0.91
C LEU A 271 5.74 5.36 -0.16
N CYS A 272 5.77 5.87 1.07
CA CYS A 272 7.00 6.01 1.85
C CYS A 272 7.22 4.88 2.86
N ARG A 273 6.21 4.05 3.16
CA ARG A 273 6.26 3.02 4.20
C ARG A 273 7.41 2.03 4.01
N TRP A 274 7.79 1.76 2.78
CA TRP A 274 8.88 0.83 2.47
C TRP A 274 10.27 1.47 2.64
N LEU A 275 10.36 2.80 2.76
CA LEU A 275 11.62 3.48 3.09
C LEU A 275 11.95 3.11 4.54
N ASN A 276 12.76 2.07 4.70
CA ASN A 276 13.09 1.41 5.97
C ASN A 276 13.80 2.31 7.01
N SER A 277 13.99 3.60 6.71
CA SER A 277 14.54 4.59 7.62
C SER A 277 13.58 5.79 7.71
N GLU A 278 13.20 6.15 8.93
CA GLU A 278 12.41 7.36 9.19
C GLU A 278 13.13 8.61 8.67
N GLU A 279 14.45 8.66 8.75
CA GLU A 279 15.27 9.75 8.22
C GLU A 279 15.12 9.86 6.70
N LEU A 280 15.22 8.73 6.00
CA LEU A 280 15.08 8.67 4.54
C LEU A 280 13.67 9.07 4.08
N MET A 281 12.65 8.61 4.81
CA MET A 281 11.26 9.00 4.59
C MET A 281 11.07 10.51 4.78
N ARG A 282 11.55 11.07 5.90
CA ARG A 282 11.46 12.52 6.17
C ARG A 282 12.18 13.32 5.10
N GLU A 283 13.40 12.93 4.74
CA GLU A 283 14.17 13.60 3.69
C GLU A 283 13.42 13.58 2.35
N TRP A 284 12.87 12.43 1.97
CA TRP A 284 12.04 12.31 0.77
C TRP A 284 10.83 13.25 0.82
N MET A 285 10.12 13.27 1.94
CA MET A 285 8.95 14.13 2.15
C MET A 285 9.31 15.61 2.04
N PHE A 286 10.41 16.06 2.66
CA PHE A 286 10.88 17.44 2.55
C PHE A 286 11.25 17.85 1.13
N ARG A 287 11.79 16.92 0.33
CA ARG A 287 12.15 17.18 -1.06
C ARG A 287 10.94 17.24 -1.99
N ASN A 288 9.91 16.44 -1.73
CA ASN A 288 8.82 16.19 -2.68
C ASN A 288 7.47 16.81 -2.31
N LEU A 289 7.24 17.15 -1.03
CA LEU A 289 5.99 17.75 -0.56
C LEU A 289 6.09 19.28 -0.42
N THR A 290 4.96 19.96 -0.52
CA THR A 290 4.87 21.39 -0.24
C THR A 290 4.86 21.69 1.27
N LYS A 291 5.27 22.90 1.67
CA LYS A 291 5.19 23.35 3.08
C LYS A 291 3.80 23.21 3.70
N LYS A 292 2.73 23.30 2.89
CA LYS A 292 1.35 23.09 3.36
C LYS A 292 1.09 21.63 3.65
N GLU A 293 1.51 20.72 2.77
CA GLU A 293 1.35 19.27 2.95
C GLU A 293 2.16 18.74 4.14
N LEU A 294 3.38 19.26 4.35
CA LEU A 294 4.23 18.88 5.48
C LEU A 294 3.54 19.10 6.84
N ARG A 295 2.64 20.08 6.98
CA ARG A 295 1.90 20.33 8.23
C ARG A 295 0.90 19.23 8.59
N TYR A 296 0.51 18.41 7.61
CA TYR A 296 -0.46 17.34 7.81
C TYR A 296 0.20 15.98 7.99
N ILE A 297 1.54 15.87 7.94
CA ILE A 297 2.24 14.58 8.02
C ILE A 297 1.88 13.83 9.30
N ASP A 298 1.98 14.47 10.46
CA ASP A 298 1.72 13.77 11.73
C ASP A 298 0.27 13.29 11.80
N LYS A 299 -0.66 14.10 11.30
CA LYS A 299 -2.07 13.71 11.16
C LYS A 299 -2.21 12.53 10.19
N TRP A 300 -1.60 12.57 9.01
CA TRP A 300 -1.67 11.50 8.01
C TRP A 300 -1.04 10.20 8.48
N MET A 301 0.09 10.28 9.20
CA MET A 301 0.73 9.14 9.86
C MET A 301 -0.20 8.53 10.90
N ASN A 302 -0.84 9.36 11.72
CA ASN A 302 -1.80 8.90 12.71
C ASN A 302 -3.05 8.28 12.05
N ASP A 303 -3.63 8.94 11.06
CA ASP A 303 -4.80 8.45 10.32
C ASP A 303 -4.49 7.11 9.63
N TYR A 304 -3.30 6.98 9.02
CA TYR A 304 -2.82 5.74 8.43
C TYR A 304 -2.64 4.64 9.47
N ARG A 305 -2.05 4.97 10.62
CA ARG A 305 -1.83 4.01 11.71
C ARG A 305 -3.16 3.51 12.29
N VAL A 306 -4.06 4.41 12.63
CA VAL A 306 -5.36 4.11 13.25
C VAL A 306 -6.34 3.47 12.25
N GLY A 307 -6.18 3.73 10.95
CA GLY A 307 -6.97 3.09 9.90
C GLY A 307 -6.32 1.81 9.37
N ARG A 308 -5.31 1.96 8.51
CA ARG A 308 -4.76 0.85 7.72
C ARG A 308 -3.92 -0.12 8.54
N LEU A 309 -3.05 0.36 9.43
CA LEU A 309 -2.25 -0.54 10.27
C LEU A 309 -3.11 -1.27 11.30
N VAL A 310 -4.13 -0.61 11.86
CA VAL A 310 -5.11 -1.29 12.72
C VAL A 310 -5.88 -2.39 11.97
N ILE A 311 -6.22 -2.21 10.70
CA ILE A 311 -6.83 -3.28 9.88
C ILE A 311 -5.87 -4.47 9.79
N ILE A 312 -4.61 -4.22 9.43
CA ILE A 312 -3.58 -5.27 9.36
C ILE A 312 -3.42 -5.94 10.73
N ASP A 313 -3.30 -5.16 11.80
CA ASP A 313 -3.17 -5.64 13.17
C ASP A 313 -4.41 -6.38 13.67
N ARG A 314 -5.63 -6.03 13.28
CA ARG A 314 -6.83 -6.78 13.70
C ARG A 314 -6.95 -8.10 12.96
N LEU A 315 -6.66 -8.08 11.67
CA LEU A 315 -6.56 -9.29 10.87
C LEU A 315 -5.40 -10.15 11.39
N TYR A 316 -4.30 -9.56 11.86
CA TYR A 316 -3.13 -10.26 12.37
C TYR A 316 -3.25 -10.72 13.84
N GLN A 317 -3.53 -9.86 14.81
CA GLN A 317 -3.51 -10.16 16.25
C GLN A 317 -4.53 -11.24 16.66
N LYS A 318 -5.64 -11.42 15.92
CA LYS A 318 -6.52 -12.58 16.13
C LYS A 318 -5.83 -13.92 15.79
N LYS A 319 -4.80 -13.93 14.95
CA LYS A 319 -3.89 -15.08 14.73
C LYS A 319 -3.17 -15.45 16.02
N ALA A 320 -2.59 -14.47 16.72
CA ALA A 320 -1.86 -14.67 17.97
C ALA A 320 -2.77 -15.18 19.09
N ALA A 321 -3.99 -14.62 19.23
CA ALA A 321 -4.98 -15.13 20.18
C ALA A 321 -5.36 -16.60 19.90
N THR A 322 -5.42 -16.98 18.63
CA THR A 322 -5.73 -18.36 18.21
C THR A 322 -4.53 -19.32 18.31
N GLU A 323 -3.29 -18.83 18.21
CA GLU A 323 -2.07 -19.65 18.37
C GLU A 323 -1.70 -19.87 19.85
N LEU A 324 -2.07 -18.94 20.73
CA LEU A 324 -1.78 -19.02 22.16
C LEU A 324 -2.86 -19.76 22.98
N GLY A 325 -3.92 -20.29 22.34
CA GLY A 325 -4.95 -21.07 23.04
C GLY A 325 -5.73 -20.28 24.10
N TYR A 326 -5.75 -18.95 24.02
CA TYR A 326 -6.50 -18.14 24.98
C TYR A 326 -8.00 -18.28 24.74
N HIS A 327 -8.63 -19.16 25.51
CA HIS A 327 -9.98 -18.97 26.02
C HIS A 327 -9.98 -17.76 26.96
N THR A 328 -9.85 -16.54 26.43
CA THR A 328 -10.23 -15.37 27.21
C THR A 328 -11.73 -15.25 27.11
N GLU A 329 -12.40 -15.73 28.15
CA GLU A 329 -13.67 -15.18 28.60
C GLU A 329 -13.52 -13.65 28.60
N LEU A 330 -13.99 -13.00 27.54
CA LEU A 330 -14.37 -11.60 27.60
C LEU A 330 -15.66 -11.57 28.41
N GLU A 331 -15.51 -11.73 29.74
CA GLU A 331 -16.53 -11.31 30.67
C GLU A 331 -16.86 -9.85 30.38
N ALA A 332 -18.15 -9.61 30.21
CA ALA A 332 -18.71 -8.28 30.06
C ALA A 332 -18.22 -7.42 31.22
N ILE A 333 -17.44 -6.39 30.91
CA ILE A 333 -17.29 -5.25 31.81
C ILE A 333 -18.63 -4.49 31.73
N PRO A 334 -19.33 -4.28 32.86
CA PRO A 334 -20.67 -3.69 32.89
C PRO A 334 -20.74 -2.27 32.33
#